data_AF-A0A318NSQ4-F1
#
_entry.id   AF-A0A318NSQ4-F1
#
_cell.length_a   1.000
_cell.length_b   1.000
_cell.length_c   1.000
_cell.angle_alpha   90.00
_cell.angle_beta   90.00
_cell.angle_gamma   90.00
#
_symmetry.space_group_name_H-M   'P 1'
#
loop_
_entity.id
_entity.type
_entity.pdbx_description
1 polymer ?
#
loop_
_entity_poly.entity_id
_entity_poly.type
_entity_poly.pdbx_seq_one_letter_code
_entity_poly.pdbx_strand_id
1 'polypeptide(L)'
;TRAAGVPVHLTVSGPPRDLRAEVDEAGYRVVQEALTNVARHAGLATAHIHVEYAPAQLTVSVTDDGQASPARPMTPGVGLRGMRERVTGLGG
;
A
#
# COMPACT_ATOMS: atom_id res chain seq x y z
N THR A 1 -2.25 -15.96 5.50
CA THR A 1 -2.37 -14.71 6.29
C THR A 1 -3.45 -13.86 5.68
N ARG A 2 -4.60 -13.71 6.37
CA ARG A 2 -5.76 -12.96 5.87
C ARG A 2 -5.99 -11.77 6.79
N ALA A 3 -5.26 -10.68 6.57
CA ALA A 3 -5.54 -9.43 7.25
C ALA A 3 -6.69 -8.75 6.50
N ALA A 4 -7.85 -8.63 7.16
CA ALA A 4 -9.02 -7.90 6.66
C ALA A 4 -9.67 -8.42 5.35
N GLY A 5 -9.92 -9.73 5.21
CA GLY A 5 -10.92 -10.26 4.26
C GLY A 5 -10.60 -10.20 2.75
N VAL A 6 -9.76 -9.25 2.32
CA VAL A 6 -9.30 -9.04 0.94
C VAL A 6 -8.25 -10.09 0.58
N PRO A 7 -8.41 -10.86 -0.51
CA PRO A 7 -7.35 -11.70 -1.06
C PRO A 7 -6.14 -10.85 -1.46
N VAL A 8 -4.94 -11.30 -1.12
CA VAL A 8 -3.70 -10.55 -1.40
C VAL A 8 -2.72 -11.44 -2.15
N HIS A 9 -2.16 -10.91 -3.23
CA HIS A 9 -0.97 -11.43 -3.88
C HIS A 9 0.23 -10.53 -3.56
N LEU A 10 1.30 -11.12 -3.04
CA LEU A 10 2.54 -10.41 -2.75
C LEU A 10 3.64 -10.89 -3.71
N THR A 11 4.25 -9.94 -4.40
CA THR A 11 5.47 -10.15 -5.16
C THR A 11 6.59 -9.33 -4.54
N VAL A 12 7.74 -9.97 -4.33
CA VAL A 12 8.97 -9.29 -3.91
C VAL A 12 9.99 -9.43 -5.01
N SER A 13 10.61 -8.32 -5.42
CA SER A 13 11.66 -8.32 -6.43
C SER A 13 12.91 -7.61 -5.93
N GLY A 14 14.05 -8.02 -6.48
CA GLY A 14 15.36 -7.62 -5.98
C GLY A 14 15.74 -8.37 -4.70
N PRO A 15 17.03 -8.33 -4.32
CA PRO A 15 17.49 -8.96 -3.09
C PRO A 15 17.01 -8.13 -1.89
N PRO A 16 16.27 -8.72 -0.92
CA PRO A 16 15.95 -8.06 0.33
C PRO A 16 17.22 -7.59 1.03
N ARG A 17 17.14 -6.41 1.64
CA ARG A 17 18.24 -5.80 2.41
C ARG A 17 17.70 -5.13 3.65
N ASP A 18 18.57 -4.91 4.61
CA ASP A 18 18.22 -4.12 5.77
C ASP A 18 17.86 -2.70 5.34
N LEU A 19 16.73 -2.25 5.87
CA LEU A 19 16.21 -0.92 5.71
C LEU A 19 16.45 -0.14 7.00
N ARG A 20 16.57 1.17 6.87
CA ARG A 20 16.42 2.06 8.02
C ARG A 20 15.03 1.84 8.61
N ALA A 21 14.92 1.81 9.94
CA ALA A 21 13.67 1.49 10.64
C ALA A 21 12.51 2.39 10.19
N GLU A 22 12.79 3.66 9.92
CA GLU A 22 11.79 4.64 9.48
C GLU A 22 11.22 4.30 8.08
N VAL A 23 12.05 3.73 7.19
CA VAL A 23 11.63 3.31 5.84
C VAL A 23 10.76 2.05 5.93
N ASP A 24 11.14 1.10 6.79
CA ASP A 24 10.37 -0.12 7.01
C ASP A 24 8.99 0.19 7.61
N GLU A 25 8.95 1.04 8.65
CA GLU A 25 7.70 1.49 9.26
C GLU A 25 6.82 2.25 8.25
N ALA A 26 7.40 3.16 7.47
CA ALA A 26 6.66 3.89 6.45
C ALA A 26 6.07 2.95 5.40
N GLY A 27 6.86 1.99 4.90
CA GLY A 27 6.41 0.96 3.95
C GLY A 27 5.25 0.14 4.51
N TYR A 28 5.39 -0.38 5.73
CA TYR A 28 4.32 -1.12 6.42
C TYR A 28 3.03 -0.31 6.52
N ARG A 29 3.13 0.94 6.94
CA ARG A 29 1.97 1.83 7.12
C ARG A 29 1.36 2.27 5.78
N VAL A 30 2.12 2.32 4.68
CA VAL A 30 1.55 2.52 3.33
C VAL A 30 0.72 1.29 2.93
N VAL A 31 1.28 0.08 3.08
CA VAL A 31 0.56 -1.16 2.77
C VAL A 31 -0.73 -1.29 3.60
N GLN A 32 -0.65 -1.03 4.90
CA GLN A 32 -1.81 -1.13 5.79
C GLN A 32 -2.95 -0.19 5.39
N GLU A 33 -2.63 1.08 5.10
CA GLU A 33 -3.63 2.07 4.71
C GLU A 33 -4.19 1.74 3.31
N ALA A 34 -3.35 1.30 2.37
CA ALA A 34 -3.77 0.88 1.04
C ALA A 34 -4.75 -0.31 1.11
N LEU A 35 -4.44 -1.37 1.87
CA LEU A 35 -5.35 -2.50 2.05
C LEU A 35 -6.67 -2.10 2.74
N THR A 36 -6.59 -1.15 3.67
CA THR A 36 -7.80 -0.57 4.29
C THR A 36 -8.66 0.16 3.26
N ASN A 37 -8.04 0.89 2.33
CA ASN A 37 -8.75 1.57 1.25
C ASN A 37 -9.38 0.57 0.28
N VAL A 38 -8.67 -0.49 -0.13
CA VAL A 38 -9.21 -1.56 -0.98
C VAL A 38 -10.44 -2.19 -0.31
N ALA A 39 -10.32 -2.59 0.97
CA ALA A 39 -11.41 -3.21 1.71
C ALA A 39 -12.65 -2.30 1.85
N ARG A 40 -12.45 -0.97 1.91
CA ARG A 40 -13.55 0.00 2.07
C ARG A 40 -14.18 0.45 0.76
N HIS A 41 -13.42 0.43 -0.34
CA HIS A 41 -13.77 1.18 -1.55
C HIS A 41 -13.81 0.33 -2.82
N ALA A 42 -13.06 -0.78 -2.91
CA ALA A 42 -12.90 -1.54 -4.14
C ALA A 42 -14.01 -2.58 -4.41
N GLY A 43 -14.91 -2.81 -3.44
CA GLY A 43 -15.93 -3.85 -3.56
C GLY A 43 -15.33 -5.26 -3.46
N LEU A 44 -15.74 -6.16 -4.35
CA LEU A 44 -15.09 -7.46 -4.50
C LEU A 44 -13.80 -7.26 -5.31
N ALA A 45 -12.66 -7.36 -4.64
CA ALA A 45 -11.35 -7.11 -5.21
C ALA A 45 -10.29 -8.02 -4.61
N THR A 46 -9.23 -8.26 -5.38
CA THR A 46 -7.95 -8.83 -4.97
C THR A 46 -6.92 -7.71 -4.98
N ALA A 47 -6.18 -7.58 -3.88
CA ALA A 47 -5.07 -6.64 -3.81
C ALA A 47 -3.78 -7.30 -4.31
N HIS A 48 -3.00 -6.57 -5.10
CA HIS A 48 -1.67 -6.93 -5.54
C HIS A 48 -0.67 -5.99 -4.91
N ILE A 49 0.25 -6.54 -4.13
CA ILE A 49 1.33 -5.81 -3.49
C ILE A 49 2.63 -6.20 -4.17
N HIS A 50 3.36 -5.20 -4.63
CA HIS A 50 4.71 -5.38 -5.15
C HIS A 50 5.69 -4.56 -4.31
N VAL A 51 6.67 -5.26 -3.74
CA VAL A 51 7.78 -4.66 -2.99
C VAL A 51 9.06 -4.89 -3.78
N GLU A 52 9.70 -3.81 -4.21
CA GLU A 52 10.94 -3.87 -4.97
C GLU A 52 12.08 -3.25 -4.17
N TYR A 53 13.10 -4.06 -3.93
CA TYR A 53 14.37 -3.62 -3.34
C TYR A 53 15.36 -3.28 -4.44
N ALA A 54 15.71 -2.01 -4.54
CA ALA A 54 16.82 -1.54 -5.35
C ALA A 54 17.95 -1.00 -4.45
N PRO A 55 19.17 -0.79 -5.00
CA PRO A 55 20.32 -0.40 -4.18
C PRO A 55 20.11 0.85 -3.32
N ALA A 56 19.37 1.85 -3.84
CA ALA A 56 19.17 3.14 -3.16
C ALA A 56 17.70 3.48 -2.87
N GLN A 57 16.75 2.62 -3.25
CA GLN A 57 15.31 2.90 -3.11
C GLN A 57 14.55 1.63 -2.73
N LEU A 58 13.42 1.83 -2.04
CA LEU A 58 12.39 0.83 -1.83
C LEU A 58 11.14 1.32 -2.55
N THR A 59 10.61 0.51 -3.46
CA THR A 59 9.32 0.81 -4.10
C THR A 59 8.26 -0.11 -3.51
N VAL A 60 7.13 0.47 -3.10
CA VAL A 60 5.95 -0.27 -2.66
C VAL A 60 4.77 0.15 -3.53
N SER A 61 4.25 -0.79 -4.31
CA SER A 61 3.08 -0.60 -5.17
C SER A 61 1.94 -1.46 -4.64
N VAL A 62 0.77 -0.85 -4.43
CA VAL A 62 -0.46 -1.57 -4.08
C VAL A 62 -1.52 -1.22 -5.12
N THR A 63 -2.00 -2.23 -5.83
CA THR A 63 -3.10 -2.13 -6.78
C THR A 63 -4.21 -3.10 -6.42
N ASP A 64 -5.40 -2.86 -6.95
CA ASP A 64 -6.52 -3.78 -6.84
C ASP A 64 -7.24 -3.90 -8.18
N ASP A 65 -7.92 -5.02 -8.39
CA ASP A 65 -8.73 -5.31 -9.59
C ASP A 65 -10.24 -5.05 -9.35
N GLY A 66 -10.57 -4.33 -8.28
CA GLY A 66 -11.93 -4.04 -7.87
C GLY A 66 -12.63 -3.06 -8.80
N GLN A 67 -13.96 -3.04 -8.67
CA GLN A 67 -14.80 -2.05 -9.33
C GLN A 67 -15.32 -1.08 -8.27
N ALA A 68 -14.77 0.13 -8.27
CA ALA A 68 -15.24 1.19 -7.39
C ALA A 68 -16.74 1.41 -7.60
N SER A 69 -17.53 1.37 -6.52
CA SER A 69 -18.98 1.54 -6.63
C SER A 69 -19.32 2.99 -7.03
N PRO A 70 -19.95 3.23 -8.19
CA PRO A 70 -20.29 4.58 -8.64
C PRO A 70 -21.33 5.27 -7.74
N ALA A 71 -22.03 4.50 -6.91
CA ALA A 71 -23.05 4.99 -5.98
C ALA A 71 -22.47 5.62 -4.70
N ARG A 72 -21.16 5.50 -4.46
CA ARG A 72 -20.51 6.06 -3.27
C ARG A 72 -19.55 7.18 -3.67
N PRO A 73 -19.88 8.46 -3.38
CA PRO A 73 -18.94 9.55 -3.63
C PRO A 73 -17.62 9.29 -2.88
N MET A 74 -16.49 9.37 -3.59
CA MET A 74 -15.18 9.28 -2.97
C MET A 74 -14.93 10.55 -2.17
N THR A 75 -15.06 10.48 -0.85
CA THR A 75 -14.62 11.57 0.03
C THR A 75 -13.12 11.41 0.25
N PRO A 76 -12.29 12.43 -0.04
CA PRO A 76 -10.88 12.38 0.29
C PRO A 76 -10.69 12.16 1.79
N GLY A 77 -10.20 10.98 2.17
CA GLY A 77 -9.88 10.64 3.55
C GLY A 77 -8.50 11.16 3.95
N VAL A 78 -8.23 11.18 5.26
CA VAL A 78 -6.92 11.51 5.82
C VAL A 78 -5.82 10.52 5.45
N GLY A 79 -6.18 9.31 5.00
CA GLY A 79 -5.25 8.23 4.65
C GLY A 79 -4.22 8.58 3.58
N LEU A 80 -4.67 9.12 2.45
CA LEU A 80 -3.78 9.50 1.33
C LEU A 80 -2.85 10.66 1.71
N ARG A 81 -3.33 11.59 2.52
CA ARG A 81 -2.52 12.69 3.05
C ARG A 81 -1.43 12.16 3.99
N GLY A 82 -1.79 11.32 4.96
CA GLY A 82 -0.83 10.75 5.90
C GLY A 82 0.18 9.79 5.25
N MET A 83 -0.20 9.12 4.15
CA MET A 83 0.75 8.37 3.32
C MET A 83 1.76 9.30 2.67
N ARG A 84 1.30 10.39 2.03
CA ARG A 84 2.17 11.37 1.38
C ARG A 84 3.14 12.03 2.36
N GLU A 85 2.66 12.47 3.51
CA GLU A 85 3.48 13.14 4.52
C GLU A 85 4.62 12.23 5.03
N ARG A 86 4.36 10.94 5.24
CA ARG A 86 5.38 9.96 5.65
C ARG A 86 6.45 9.72 4.59
N VAL A 87 6.01 9.53 3.35
CA VAL A 87 6.83 9.29 2.16
C VAL A 87 7.73 10.50 1.90
N THR A 88 7.14 11.69 1.78
CA THR A 88 7.89 12.95 1.62
C THR A 88 8.87 13.22 2.78
N GLY A 89 8.52 12.89 4.02
CA GLY A 89 9.40 13.04 5.18
C GLY A 89 10.70 12.22 5.12
N LEU A 90 10.75 11.20 4.25
CA LEU A 90 11.91 10.32 4.07
C LEU A 90 12.71 10.61 2.79
N GLY A 91 12.34 11.64 2.02
CA GLY A 91 13.04 12.01 0.79
C GLY A 91 12.60 11.25 -0.46
N GLY A 92 11.44 10.59 -0.42
CA GLY A 92 10.81 9.94 -1.57
C GLY A 92 9.34 9.72 -1.29
#